data_AF-A0A954F357-F1
#
_entry.id   AF-A0A954F357-F1
#
_cell.length_a   1.000
_cell.length_b   1.000
_cell.length_c   1.000
_cell.angle_alpha   90.00
_cell.angle_beta   90.00
_cell.angle_gamma   90.00
#
_symmetry.space_group_name_H-M   'P 1'
#
loop_
_entity.id
_entity.type
_entity.pdbx_description
1 polymer ?
#
loop_
_entity_poly.entity_id
_entity_poly.type
_entity_poly.pdbx_seq_one_letter_code
_entity_poly.pdbx_strand_id
1 'polypeptide(L)'
;HHHEEHFVVSGVLKATNTPVDRVIWIPMEGMWRMEGHYLRGAGEDYQAVPNEPIPDEHKEVSAVMIRLKKTSSGLALQNLYNRQSKQATFAWPIATEVQKLFQRLGWVNKVLTLVAYLVLFVAAGTLLASLYNTMNERRREFAILRSLGARRTTLLGIIVMESSLIAFLGAVFGGAVYLGIMAATAAVIREETGVVLDLWAWHPALLWTPIGMLILGGLAGCVPAIKAYSTDVGRVLSESAA
;
A
#
# COMPACT_ATOMS: atom_id res chain seq x y z
N HIS A 1 31.89 -0.35 -16.52
CA HIS A 1 32.77 0.73 -17.01
C HIS A 1 33.52 1.26 -15.81
N HIS A 2 34.85 1.14 -15.81
CA HIS A 2 35.72 1.77 -14.82
C HIS A 2 36.33 2.97 -15.51
N HIS A 3 36.15 4.16 -14.94
CA HIS A 3 36.79 5.38 -15.43
C HIS A 3 37.87 5.76 -14.42
N GLU A 4 39.03 6.21 -14.91
CA GLU A 4 40.18 6.56 -14.05
C GLU A 4 40.07 7.97 -13.47
N GLU A 5 38.98 8.72 -13.71
CA GLU A 5 38.89 10.09 -13.18
C GLU A 5 38.68 10.12 -11.67
N HIS A 6 39.45 11.00 -11.03
CA HIS A 6 39.34 11.27 -9.60
C HIS A 6 38.49 12.53 -9.36
N PHE A 7 37.39 12.37 -8.63
CA PHE A 7 36.57 13.48 -8.14
C PHE A 7 36.93 13.79 -6.68
N VAL A 8 37.06 15.07 -6.34
CA VAL A 8 37.23 15.53 -4.96
C VAL A 8 35.87 15.81 -4.34
N VAL A 9 35.58 15.23 -3.18
CA VAL A 9 34.34 15.48 -2.43
C VAL A 9 34.38 16.89 -1.86
N SER A 10 33.54 17.79 -2.37
CA SER A 10 33.45 19.19 -1.91
C SER A 10 32.54 19.37 -0.70
N GLY A 11 31.67 18.41 -0.40
CA GLY A 11 30.78 18.44 0.75
C GLY A 11 29.79 17.29 0.76
N VAL A 12 29.05 17.19 1.86
CA VAL A 12 27.96 16.23 2.05
C VAL A 12 26.68 17.02 2.32
N LEU A 13 25.64 16.78 1.51
CA LEU A 13 24.35 17.44 1.67
C LEU A 13 23.63 16.95 2.94
N LYS A 14 22.71 17.77 3.47
CA LYS A 14 21.83 17.35 4.56
C LYS A 14 20.89 16.24 4.08
N ALA A 15 20.64 15.25 4.93
CA ALA A 15 19.73 14.16 4.62
C ALA A 15 18.31 14.69 4.34
N THR A 16 17.72 14.21 3.24
CA THR A 16 16.36 14.52 2.81
C THR A 16 15.40 13.35 3.02
N ASN A 17 15.90 12.17 3.38
CA ASN A 17 15.16 10.90 3.45
C ASN A 17 14.53 10.50 2.12
N THR A 18 15.20 10.85 1.02
CA THR A 18 14.79 10.50 -0.34
C THR A 18 15.91 9.77 -1.07
N PRO A 19 15.65 9.15 -2.24
CA PRO A 19 16.67 8.46 -3.03
C PRO A 19 17.89 9.33 -3.38
N VAL A 20 17.72 10.67 -3.36
CA VAL A 20 18.79 11.64 -3.59
C VAL A 20 19.94 11.51 -2.58
N ASP A 21 19.67 11.00 -1.38
CA ASP A 21 20.70 10.85 -0.34
C ASP A 21 21.71 9.71 -0.64
N ARG A 22 21.43 8.88 -1.65
CA ARG A 22 22.27 7.72 -2.03
C ARG A 22 23.01 7.91 -3.35
N VAL A 23 22.94 9.10 -3.94
CA VAL A 23 23.62 9.42 -5.20
C VAL A 23 24.82 10.32 -4.98
N ILE A 24 25.85 10.15 -5.80
CA ILE A 24 26.98 11.08 -5.88
C ILE A 24 26.62 12.14 -6.91
N TRP A 25 26.59 13.40 -6.47
CA TRP A 25 26.40 14.53 -7.35
C TRP A 25 27.73 14.96 -7.95
N ILE A 26 27.85 14.85 -9.26
CA ILE A 26 28.98 15.37 -10.03
C ILE A 26 28.53 16.54 -10.90
N PRO A 27 29.38 17.56 -11.10
CA PRO A 27 29.07 18.64 -12.04
C PRO A 27 28.92 18.08 -13.45
N MET A 28 28.01 18.66 -14.25
CA MET A 28 27.79 18.24 -15.64
C MET A 28 29.08 18.29 -16.47
N GLU A 29 29.93 19.29 -16.21
CA GLU A 29 31.26 19.41 -16.84
C GLU A 29 32.13 18.17 -16.61
N GLY A 30 32.01 17.53 -15.43
CA GLY A 30 32.71 16.28 -15.13
C GLY A 30 32.24 15.12 -15.99
N MET A 31 30.94 15.03 -16.27
CA MET A 31 30.38 14.04 -17.21
C MET A 31 30.83 14.30 -18.65
N TRP A 32 30.82 15.56 -19.07
CA TRP A 32 31.20 15.95 -20.44
C TRP A 32 32.68 15.70 -20.76
N ARG A 33 33.54 15.68 -19.74
CA ARG A 33 34.99 15.45 -19.87
C ARG A 33 35.43 14.04 -19.52
N MET A 34 34.49 13.18 -19.15
CA MET A 34 34.75 11.80 -18.80
C MET A 34 35.29 11.04 -20.01
N GLU A 35 36.32 10.24 -19.82
CA GLU A 35 36.94 9.44 -20.86
C GLU A 35 35.90 8.47 -21.46
N GLY A 36 35.85 8.45 -22.79
CA GLY A 36 34.87 7.67 -23.54
C GLY A 36 33.51 8.34 -23.73
N HIS A 37 33.30 9.55 -23.20
CA HIS A 37 32.12 10.37 -23.53
C HIS A 37 32.40 11.31 -24.70
N TYR A 38 31.57 11.19 -25.75
CA TYR A 38 31.53 12.10 -26.88
C TYR A 38 30.25 12.92 -26.81
N LEU A 39 30.38 14.23 -26.94
CA LEU A 39 29.28 15.16 -27.04
C LEU A 39 28.84 15.27 -28.50
N ARG A 40 27.54 15.27 -28.77
CA ARG A 40 26.94 15.31 -30.11
C ARG A 40 25.91 16.44 -30.25
N GLY A 41 26.01 17.48 -29.43
CA GLY A 41 25.06 18.61 -29.46
C GLY A 41 24.94 19.27 -30.83
N ALA A 42 26.04 19.36 -31.57
CA ALA A 42 26.11 19.90 -32.94
C ALA A 42 25.84 18.85 -34.04
N GLY A 43 25.57 17.59 -33.68
CA GLY A 43 25.38 16.48 -34.61
C GLY A 43 26.66 15.73 -35.01
N GLU A 44 27.83 16.20 -34.56
CA GLU A 44 29.13 15.54 -34.76
C GLU A 44 29.77 15.16 -33.42
N ASP A 45 30.61 14.12 -33.42
CA ASP A 45 31.33 13.67 -32.23
C ASP A 45 32.38 14.71 -31.82
N TYR A 46 32.21 15.27 -30.62
CA TYR A 46 33.16 16.20 -30.00
C TYR A 46 33.67 15.61 -28.69
N GLN A 47 34.99 15.56 -28.53
CA GLN A 47 35.65 15.17 -27.30
C GLN A 47 36.18 16.41 -26.59
N ALA A 48 35.81 16.59 -25.32
CA ALA A 48 36.24 17.74 -24.55
C ALA A 48 37.75 17.70 -24.27
N VAL A 49 38.46 18.77 -24.64
CA VAL A 49 39.90 18.92 -24.38
C VAL A 49 40.13 19.40 -22.95
N PRO A 50 41.02 18.77 -22.15
CA PRO A 50 41.30 19.20 -20.78
C PRO A 50 41.69 20.68 -20.67
N ASN A 51 41.13 21.38 -19.68
CA ASN A 51 41.37 22.81 -19.40
C ASN A 51 40.97 23.82 -20.48
N GLU A 52 40.32 23.38 -21.56
CA GLU A 52 39.76 24.28 -22.58
C GLU A 52 38.24 24.41 -22.43
N PRO A 53 37.64 25.60 -22.64
CA PRO A 53 36.20 25.75 -22.58
C PRO A 53 35.50 24.93 -23.67
N ILE A 54 34.50 24.12 -23.27
CA ILE A 54 33.66 23.39 -24.23
C ILE A 54 32.75 24.40 -24.94
N PRO A 55 32.72 24.45 -26.28
CA PRO A 55 31.80 25.30 -27.03
C PRO A 55 30.34 24.98 -26.71
N ASP A 56 29.49 26.00 -26.62
CA ASP A 56 28.09 25.84 -26.20
C ASP A 56 27.27 24.95 -27.14
N GLU A 57 27.61 24.90 -28.43
CA GLU A 57 26.94 24.06 -29.43
C GLU A 57 27.09 22.55 -29.19
N HIS A 58 28.16 22.14 -28.52
CA HIS A 58 28.38 20.74 -28.18
C HIS A 58 27.79 20.36 -26.82
N LYS A 59 27.41 21.33 -25.97
CA LYS A 59 26.88 21.03 -24.63
C LYS A 59 25.51 20.38 -24.72
N GLU A 60 25.43 19.13 -24.26
CA GLU A 60 24.19 18.38 -24.21
C GLU A 60 23.55 18.41 -22.82
N VAL A 61 22.22 18.51 -22.80
CA VAL A 61 21.42 18.42 -21.57
C VAL A 61 20.30 17.42 -21.76
N SER A 62 20.13 16.50 -20.80
CA SER A 62 19.05 15.50 -20.85
C SER A 62 17.69 16.10 -20.52
N ALA A 63 17.65 17.17 -19.72
CA ALA A 63 16.41 17.80 -19.28
C ALA A 63 16.63 19.28 -18.95
N VAL A 64 15.62 20.10 -19.24
CA VAL A 64 15.57 21.51 -18.85
C VAL A 64 14.29 21.75 -18.08
N MET A 65 14.42 22.27 -16.86
CA MET A 65 13.27 22.67 -16.06
C MET A 65 12.91 24.13 -16.37
N ILE A 66 11.69 24.35 -16.85
CA ILE A 66 11.18 25.70 -17.13
C ILE A 66 10.01 26.03 -16.21
N ARG A 67 10.04 27.25 -15.64
CA ARG A 67 8.92 27.78 -14.86
C ARG A 67 8.03 28.65 -15.75
N LEU A 68 6.80 28.21 -15.96
CA LEU A 68 5.83 28.96 -16.74
C LEU A 68 5.26 30.13 -15.93
N LYS A 69 5.20 31.33 -16.54
CA LYS A 69 4.54 32.50 -15.94
C LYS A 69 3.01 32.39 -15.98
N LYS A 70 2.47 31.74 -17.02
CA LYS A 70 1.02 31.52 -17.22
C LYS A 70 0.77 30.04 -17.52
N THR A 71 -0.25 29.46 -16.89
CA THR A 71 -0.70 28.08 -17.10
C THR A 71 -1.09 27.82 -18.56
N SER A 72 -1.67 28.81 -19.24
CA SER A 72 -2.09 28.71 -20.66
C SER A 72 -0.94 28.43 -21.63
N SER A 73 0.28 28.87 -21.31
CA SER A 73 1.48 28.60 -22.11
C SER A 73 1.87 27.12 -22.09
N GLY A 74 1.50 26.38 -21.03
CA GLY A 74 1.82 24.96 -20.91
C GLY A 74 1.15 24.11 -21.97
N LEU A 75 -0.12 24.38 -22.28
CA LEU A 75 -0.86 23.66 -23.33
C LEU A 75 -0.27 23.91 -24.73
N ALA A 76 0.12 25.15 -25.01
CA ALA A 76 0.75 25.51 -26.29
C ALA A 76 2.09 24.77 -26.48
N LEU A 77 2.94 24.77 -25.46
CA LEU A 77 4.23 24.07 -25.48
C LEU A 77 4.04 22.55 -25.54
N GLN A 78 3.05 22.00 -24.83
CA GLN A 78 2.74 20.57 -24.87
C GLN A 78 2.35 20.13 -26.28
N ASN A 79 1.53 20.91 -26.99
CA ASN A 79 1.16 20.60 -28.37
C ASN A 79 2.37 20.69 -29.31
N LEU A 80 3.21 21.73 -29.17
CA LEU A 80 4.40 21.89 -29.99
C LEU A 80 5.39 20.73 -29.81
N TYR A 81 5.77 20.41 -28.57
CA TYR A 81 6.79 19.41 -28.30
C TYR A 81 6.28 17.97 -28.36
N ASN A 82 5.07 17.68 -27.88
CA ASN A 82 4.59 16.29 -27.84
C ASN A 82 3.81 15.85 -29.10
N ARG A 83 3.32 16.79 -29.93
CA ARG A 83 2.58 16.45 -31.16
C ARG A 83 3.28 16.85 -32.45
N GLN A 84 4.03 17.95 -32.47
CA GLN A 84 4.66 18.46 -33.70
C GLN A 84 6.15 18.11 -33.79
N SER A 85 6.85 18.04 -32.66
CA SER A 85 8.24 17.58 -32.59
C SER A 85 8.35 16.16 -32.04
N LYS A 86 9.46 15.48 -32.33
CA LYS A 86 9.87 14.22 -31.70
C LYS A 86 11.21 14.34 -30.95
N GLN A 87 11.77 15.54 -30.88
CA GLN A 87 13.11 15.76 -30.32
C GLN A 87 13.10 15.86 -28.79
N ALA A 88 11.98 16.25 -28.18
CA ALA A 88 11.86 16.39 -26.73
C ALA A 88 10.44 16.06 -26.25
N THR A 89 10.33 15.57 -25.02
CA THR A 89 9.03 15.34 -24.36
C THR A 89 8.78 16.43 -23.32
N PHE A 90 7.67 17.14 -23.46
CA PHE A 90 7.21 18.13 -22.51
C PHE A 90 6.27 17.49 -21.47
N ALA A 91 6.78 17.34 -20.25
CA ALA A 91 6.07 16.73 -19.12
C ALA A 91 5.32 17.79 -18.29
N TRP A 92 4.12 18.18 -18.74
CA TRP A 92 3.28 19.16 -18.06
C TRP A 92 1.78 18.89 -18.27
N PRO A 93 0.92 19.11 -17.25
CA PRO A 93 1.26 19.34 -15.84
C PRO A 93 1.84 18.09 -15.16
N ILE A 94 2.83 18.27 -14.28
CA ILE A 94 3.50 17.14 -13.59
C ILE A 94 2.46 16.29 -12.83
N ALA A 95 1.51 16.94 -12.13
CA ALA A 95 0.47 16.25 -11.39
C ALA A 95 -0.36 15.28 -12.26
N THR A 96 -0.72 15.69 -13.48
CA THR A 96 -1.51 14.84 -14.37
C THR A 96 -0.69 13.70 -14.97
N GLU A 97 0.59 13.92 -15.29
CA GLU A 97 1.44 12.84 -15.79
C GLU A 97 1.71 11.79 -14.71
N VAL A 98 1.97 12.23 -13.48
CA VAL A 98 2.07 11.35 -12.30
C VAL A 98 0.76 10.59 -12.08
N GLN A 99 -0.39 11.26 -12.17
CA GLN A 99 -1.69 10.59 -12.06
C GLN A 99 -1.92 9.53 -13.15
N LYS A 100 -1.51 9.78 -14.41
CA LYS A 100 -1.61 8.78 -15.48
C LYS A 100 -0.81 7.53 -15.17
N LEU A 101 0.39 7.67 -14.59
CA LEU A 101 1.20 6.54 -14.15
C LEU A 101 0.45 5.73 -13.07
N PHE A 102 -0.11 6.40 -12.05
CA PHE A 102 -0.89 5.73 -11.02
C PHE A 102 -2.19 5.12 -11.55
N GLN A 103 -2.85 5.73 -12.53
CA GLN A 103 -4.04 5.16 -13.18
C GLN A 103 -3.71 3.84 -13.90
N ARG A 104 -2.53 3.73 -14.52
CA ARG A 104 -2.06 2.46 -15.10
C ARG A 104 -1.85 1.36 -14.06
N LEU A 105 -1.60 1.73 -12.80
CA LEU A 105 -1.52 0.80 -11.67
C LEU A 105 -2.87 0.62 -10.95
N GLY A 106 -3.86 1.47 -11.24
CA GLY A 106 -5.15 1.48 -10.54
C GLY A 106 -5.94 0.18 -10.68
N TRP A 107 -5.78 -0.55 -11.78
CA TRP A 107 -6.40 -1.87 -11.94
C TRP A 107 -5.81 -2.91 -10.98
N VAL A 108 -4.50 -2.84 -10.70
CA VAL A 108 -3.84 -3.72 -9.73
C VAL A 108 -4.45 -3.52 -8.35
N ASN A 109 -4.63 -2.25 -7.94
CA ASN A 109 -5.26 -1.93 -6.66
C ASN A 109 -6.70 -2.48 -6.58
N LYS A 110 -7.49 -2.39 -7.66
CA LYS A 110 -8.84 -2.95 -7.71
C LYS A 110 -8.85 -4.47 -7.56
N VAL A 111 -7.94 -5.17 -8.24
CA VAL A 111 -7.82 -6.64 -8.12
C VAL A 111 -7.42 -7.04 -6.70
N LEU A 112 -6.42 -6.39 -6.11
CA LEU A 112 -6.02 -6.64 -4.73
C LEU A 112 -7.15 -6.37 -3.73
N THR A 113 -7.92 -5.31 -3.94
CA THR A 113 -9.09 -4.99 -3.11
C THR A 113 -10.17 -6.06 -3.22
N LEU A 114 -10.43 -6.56 -4.44
CA LEU A 114 -11.38 -7.65 -4.65
C LEU A 114 -10.93 -8.96 -3.98
N VAL A 115 -9.64 -9.30 -4.09
CA VAL A 115 -9.06 -10.44 -3.38
C VAL A 115 -9.21 -10.29 -1.87
N ALA A 116 -8.95 -9.09 -1.32
CA ALA A 116 -9.13 -8.81 0.10
C ALA A 116 -10.59 -9.02 0.55
N TYR A 117 -11.57 -8.56 -0.23
CA TYR A 117 -12.98 -8.82 0.07
C TYR A 117 -13.37 -10.28 -0.02
N LEU A 118 -12.80 -11.03 -0.97
CA LEU A 118 -13.02 -12.48 -1.09
C LEU A 118 -12.47 -13.21 0.15
N VAL A 119 -11.25 -12.89 0.57
CA VAL A 119 -10.64 -13.45 1.79
C VAL A 119 -11.49 -13.11 3.02
N LEU A 120 -11.97 -11.87 3.12
CA LEU A 120 -12.87 -11.46 4.20
C LEU A 120 -14.18 -12.27 4.21
N PHE A 121 -14.76 -12.50 3.02
CA PHE A 121 -15.98 -13.29 2.88
C PHE A 121 -15.77 -14.76 3.29
N VAL A 122 -14.69 -15.38 2.84
CA VAL A 122 -14.32 -16.75 3.23
C VAL A 122 -14.11 -16.82 4.74
N ALA A 123 -13.37 -15.89 5.33
CA ALA A 123 -13.11 -15.84 6.77
C ALA A 123 -14.41 -15.69 7.59
N ALA A 124 -15.34 -14.84 7.14
CA ALA A 124 -16.65 -14.70 7.76
C ALA A 124 -17.46 -16.00 7.70
N GLY A 125 -17.43 -16.71 6.57
CA GLY A 125 -18.04 -18.02 6.42
C GLY A 125 -17.43 -19.08 7.34
N THR A 126 -16.10 -19.10 7.47
CA THR A 126 -15.39 -20.01 8.39
C THR A 126 -15.76 -19.74 9.84
N LEU A 127 -15.82 -18.47 10.25
CA LEU A 127 -16.25 -18.06 11.58
C LEU A 127 -17.69 -18.53 11.87
N LEU A 128 -18.62 -18.30 10.93
CA LEU A 128 -20.01 -18.75 11.03
C LEU A 128 -20.12 -20.26 11.21
N ALA A 129 -19.40 -21.03 10.38
CA ALA A 129 -19.40 -22.48 10.45
C ALA A 129 -18.83 -22.99 11.80
N SER A 130 -17.74 -22.38 12.28
CA SER A 130 -17.15 -22.72 13.57
C SER A 130 -18.11 -22.44 14.73
N LEU A 131 -18.72 -21.25 14.77
CA LEU A 131 -19.71 -20.91 15.80
C LEU A 131 -20.93 -21.83 15.75
N TYR A 132 -21.39 -22.19 14.55
CA TYR A 132 -22.50 -23.12 14.39
C TYR A 132 -22.17 -24.51 14.98
N ASN A 133 -20.97 -25.03 14.71
CA ASN A 133 -20.53 -26.31 15.26
C ASN A 133 -20.44 -26.27 16.80
N THR A 134 -19.78 -25.24 17.35
CA THR A 134 -19.66 -25.05 18.80
C THR A 134 -21.03 -24.93 19.48
N MET A 135 -21.98 -24.26 18.83
CA MET A 135 -23.37 -24.16 19.33
C MET A 135 -24.09 -25.50 19.35
N ASN A 136 -23.86 -26.34 18.35
CA ASN A 136 -24.46 -27.68 18.28
C ASN A 136 -23.89 -28.60 19.38
N GLU A 137 -22.59 -28.53 19.64
CA GLU A 137 -21.93 -29.28 20.71
C GLU A 137 -22.42 -28.85 22.10
N ARG A 138 -22.60 -27.54 22.31
CA ARG A 138 -23.02 -26.95 23.60
C ARG A 138 -24.54 -26.90 23.80
N ARG A 139 -25.33 -27.46 22.87
CA ARG A 139 -26.81 -27.41 22.92
C ARG A 139 -27.38 -27.99 24.22
N ARG A 140 -26.78 -29.05 24.76
CA ARG A 140 -27.19 -29.68 26.02
C ARG A 140 -26.95 -28.77 27.22
N GLU A 141 -25.80 -28.09 27.27
CA GLU A 141 -25.48 -27.13 28.33
C GLU A 141 -26.49 -25.99 28.36
N PHE A 142 -26.87 -25.46 27.18
CA PHE A 142 -27.88 -24.42 27.06
C PHE A 142 -29.29 -24.87 27.46
N ALA A 143 -29.64 -26.14 27.18
CA ALA A 143 -30.90 -26.72 27.64
C ALA A 143 -30.95 -26.83 29.18
N ILE A 144 -29.86 -27.23 29.82
CA ILE A 144 -29.73 -27.30 31.29
C ILE A 144 -29.79 -25.90 31.91
N LEU A 145 -29.07 -24.92 31.34
CA LEU A 145 -29.13 -23.54 31.82
C LEU A 145 -30.55 -22.97 31.72
N ARG A 146 -31.30 -23.29 30.66
CA ARG A 146 -32.70 -22.89 30.52
C ARG A 146 -33.62 -23.58 31.51
N SER A 147 -33.40 -24.85 31.85
CA SER A 147 -34.23 -25.52 32.88
C SER A 147 -33.97 -24.97 34.28
N LEU A 148 -32.78 -24.41 34.53
CA LEU A 148 -32.43 -23.68 35.74
C LEU A 148 -32.92 -22.21 35.76
N GLY A 149 -33.66 -21.77 34.72
CA GLY A 149 -34.28 -20.44 34.68
C GLY A 149 -33.50 -19.37 33.89
N ALA A 150 -32.41 -19.72 33.18
CA ALA A 150 -31.70 -18.76 32.34
C ALA A 150 -32.59 -18.22 31.21
N ARG A 151 -32.61 -16.89 31.07
CA ARG A 151 -33.37 -16.21 30.00
C ARG A 151 -32.68 -16.39 28.65
N ARG A 152 -33.47 -16.43 27.57
CA ARG A 152 -32.97 -16.59 26.20
C ARG A 152 -32.01 -15.48 25.79
N THR A 153 -32.22 -14.25 26.28
CA THR A 153 -31.33 -13.09 26.07
C THR A 153 -29.97 -13.26 26.72
N THR A 154 -29.87 -13.98 27.84
CA THR A 154 -28.60 -14.28 28.50
C THR A 154 -27.75 -15.20 27.63
N LEU A 155 -28.34 -16.24 27.05
CA LEU A 155 -27.64 -17.14 26.12
C LEU A 155 -27.19 -16.41 24.85
N LEU A 156 -28.06 -15.57 24.27
CA LEU A 156 -27.69 -14.73 23.12
C LEU A 156 -26.52 -13.81 23.45
N GLY A 157 -26.55 -13.15 24.62
CA GLY A 157 -25.50 -12.25 25.07
C GLY A 157 -24.14 -12.95 25.22
N ILE A 158 -24.13 -14.17 25.75
CA ILE A 158 -22.90 -14.97 25.89
C ILE A 158 -22.29 -15.27 24.51
N ILE A 159 -23.10 -15.70 23.53
CA ILE A 159 -22.61 -16.06 22.19
C ILE A 159 -22.10 -14.84 21.42
N VAL A 160 -22.83 -13.72 21.51
CA VAL A 160 -22.40 -12.46 20.89
C VAL A 160 -21.13 -11.93 21.54
N MET A 161 -20.99 -12.05 22.86
CA MET A 161 -19.78 -11.66 23.57
C MET A 161 -18.59 -12.55 23.21
N GLU A 162 -18.77 -13.86 23.11
CA GLU A 162 -17.74 -14.82 22.70
C GLU A 162 -17.24 -14.53 21.27
N SER A 163 -18.15 -14.40 20.31
CA SER A 163 -17.81 -14.06 18.92
C SER A 163 -17.17 -12.67 18.78
N SER A 164 -17.65 -11.67 19.52
CA SER A 164 -17.06 -10.33 19.54
C SER A 164 -15.66 -10.33 20.15
N LEU A 165 -15.42 -11.13 21.19
CA LEU A 165 -14.10 -11.27 21.80
C LEU A 165 -13.10 -11.94 20.85
N ILE A 166 -13.52 -13.00 20.15
CA ILE A 166 -12.72 -13.65 19.11
C ILE A 166 -12.36 -12.65 18.01
N ALA A 167 -13.35 -11.87 17.53
CA ALA A 167 -13.11 -10.84 16.52
C ALA A 167 -12.18 -9.72 17.01
N PHE A 168 -12.32 -9.30 18.26
CA PHE A 168 -11.44 -8.30 18.88
C PHE A 168 -9.99 -8.77 18.94
N LEU A 169 -9.76 -9.98 19.48
CA LEU A 169 -8.43 -10.57 19.56
C LEU A 169 -7.82 -10.78 18.17
N GLY A 170 -8.64 -11.22 17.21
CA GLY A 170 -8.23 -11.36 15.81
C GLY A 170 -7.84 -10.01 15.18
N ALA A 171 -8.57 -8.94 15.47
CA ALA A 171 -8.26 -7.60 14.96
C ALA A 171 -6.95 -7.04 15.57
N VAL A 172 -6.74 -7.22 16.88
CA VAL A 172 -5.50 -6.84 17.56
C VAL A 172 -4.31 -7.62 17.00
N PHE A 173 -4.45 -8.95 16.88
CA PHE A 173 -3.40 -9.80 16.32
C PHE A 173 -3.10 -9.47 14.86
N GLY A 174 -4.14 -9.29 14.03
CA GLY A 174 -3.99 -8.88 12.63
C GLY A 174 -3.31 -7.52 12.49
N GLY A 175 -3.62 -6.57 13.39
CA GLY A 175 -2.94 -5.27 13.47
C GLY A 175 -1.45 -5.42 13.79
N ALA A 176 -1.09 -6.27 14.74
CA ALA A 176 0.30 -6.55 15.07
C ALA A 176 1.06 -7.18 13.89
N VAL A 177 0.46 -8.15 13.21
CA VAL A 177 1.02 -8.77 12.00
C VAL A 177 1.19 -7.74 10.88
N TYR A 178 0.19 -6.88 10.66
CA TYR A 178 0.25 -5.79 9.69
C TYR A 178 1.43 -4.85 9.98
N LEU A 179 1.61 -4.43 11.22
CA LEU A 179 2.74 -3.57 11.62
C LEU A 179 4.09 -4.27 11.37
N GLY A 180 4.19 -5.57 11.66
CA GLY A 180 5.37 -6.36 11.37
C GLY A 180 5.71 -6.43 9.87
N ILE A 181 4.69 -6.67 9.03
CA ILE A 181 4.85 -6.68 7.56
C ILE A 181 5.26 -5.29 7.07
N MET A 182 4.59 -4.22 7.52
CA MET A 182 4.93 -2.86 7.12
C MET A 182 6.35 -2.46 7.52
N ALA A 183 6.81 -2.84 8.72
CA ALA A 183 8.17 -2.59 9.15
C ALA A 183 9.20 -3.32 8.28
N ALA A 184 8.94 -4.58 7.93
CA ALA A 184 9.80 -5.35 7.03
C ALA A 184 9.82 -4.75 5.61
N THR A 185 8.65 -4.42 5.05
CA THR A 185 8.55 -3.79 3.73
C THR A 185 9.23 -2.42 3.70
N ALA A 186 9.08 -1.61 4.76
CA ALA A 186 9.78 -0.33 4.87
C ALA A 186 11.30 -0.49 4.90
N ALA A 187 11.83 -1.54 5.55
CA ALA A 187 13.25 -1.83 5.55
C ALA A 187 13.76 -2.18 4.15
N VAL A 188 13.07 -3.09 3.45
CA VAL A 188 13.44 -3.53 2.09
C VAL A 188 13.35 -2.37 1.09
N ILE A 189 12.27 -1.59 1.11
CA ILE A 189 12.10 -0.44 0.20
C ILE A 189 13.18 0.60 0.44
N ARG A 190 13.55 0.87 1.69
CA ARG A 190 14.64 1.79 2.02
C ARG A 190 15.99 1.30 1.50
N GLU A 191 16.24 -0.01 1.55
CA GLU A 191 17.47 -0.62 1.04
C GLU A 191 17.58 -0.61 -0.48
N GLU A 192 16.48 -0.83 -1.20
CA GLU A 192 16.48 -0.89 -2.66
C GLU A 192 16.34 0.49 -3.32
N THR A 193 15.47 1.34 -2.76
CA THR A 193 15.09 2.61 -3.41
C THR A 193 15.62 3.85 -2.68
N GLY A 194 16.00 3.72 -1.39
CA GLY A 194 16.33 4.88 -0.55
C GLY A 194 15.13 5.70 -0.08
N VAL A 195 13.90 5.30 -0.42
CA VAL A 195 12.67 5.95 0.06
C VAL A 195 12.39 5.52 1.50
N VAL A 196 12.23 6.50 2.39
CA VAL A 196 11.79 6.24 3.77
C VAL A 196 10.26 6.23 3.81
N LEU A 197 9.69 5.08 4.18
CA LEU A 197 8.24 4.96 4.44
C LEU A 197 7.93 5.31 5.89
N ASP A 198 6.96 6.20 6.08
CA ASP A 198 6.46 6.54 7.40
C ASP A 198 5.47 5.47 7.90
N LEU A 199 5.88 4.75 8.94
CA LEU A 199 5.09 3.69 9.59
C LEU A 199 3.86 4.23 10.31
N TRP A 200 3.89 5.52 10.68
CA TRP A 200 2.82 6.17 11.43
C TRP A 200 1.92 7.04 10.55
N ALA A 201 2.12 6.98 9.23
CA ALA A 201 1.26 7.66 8.28
C ALA A 201 -0.19 7.19 8.45
N TRP A 202 -1.06 8.13 8.80
CA TRP A 202 -2.45 7.81 9.09
C TRP A 202 -3.20 7.48 7.80
N HIS A 203 -3.86 6.32 7.78
CA HIS A 203 -4.71 5.90 6.68
C HIS A 203 -6.07 5.45 7.24
N PRO A 204 -7.21 5.90 6.68
CA PRO A 204 -8.55 5.57 7.21
C PRO A 204 -8.79 4.06 7.37
N ALA A 205 -8.19 3.23 6.52
CA ALA A 205 -8.29 1.78 6.61
C ALA A 205 -7.80 1.23 7.96
N LEU A 206 -6.80 1.84 8.61
CA LEU A 206 -6.30 1.39 9.92
C LEU A 206 -7.37 1.44 11.02
N LEU A 207 -8.33 2.36 10.90
CA LEU A 207 -9.44 2.50 11.85
C LEU A 207 -10.67 1.71 11.39
N TRP A 208 -11.02 1.79 10.11
CA TRP A 208 -12.24 1.17 9.60
C TRP A 208 -12.16 -0.35 9.49
N THR A 209 -10.99 -0.94 9.26
CA THR A 209 -10.84 -2.41 9.18
C THR A 209 -11.10 -3.12 10.52
N PRO A 210 -10.51 -2.73 11.68
CA PRO A 210 -10.82 -3.39 12.95
C PRO A 210 -12.28 -3.19 13.37
N ILE A 211 -12.84 -1.99 13.13
CA ILE A 211 -14.26 -1.73 13.38
C ILE A 211 -15.14 -2.64 12.52
N GLY A 212 -14.84 -2.74 11.23
CA GLY A 212 -15.56 -3.63 10.31
C GLY A 212 -15.47 -5.10 10.73
N MET A 213 -14.30 -5.55 11.21
CA MET A 213 -14.08 -6.91 11.69
C MET A 213 -14.89 -7.22 12.94
N LEU A 214 -14.96 -6.29 13.89
CA LEU A 214 -15.79 -6.40 15.10
C LEU A 214 -17.28 -6.48 14.75
N ILE A 215 -17.75 -5.62 13.84
CA ILE A 215 -19.15 -5.64 13.38
C ILE A 215 -19.46 -6.97 12.70
N LEU A 216 -18.60 -7.44 11.80
CA LEU A 216 -18.76 -8.73 11.12
C LEU A 216 -18.77 -9.90 12.11
N GLY A 217 -17.87 -9.89 13.10
CA GLY A 217 -17.82 -10.92 14.15
C GLY A 217 -19.08 -10.97 14.99
N GLY A 218 -19.58 -9.82 15.44
CA GLY A 218 -20.83 -9.73 16.19
C GLY A 218 -22.05 -10.16 15.37
N LEU A 219 -22.16 -9.70 14.11
CA LEU A 219 -23.24 -10.10 13.20
C LEU A 219 -23.19 -11.60 12.88
N ALA A 220 -21.99 -12.16 12.68
CA ALA A 220 -21.81 -13.58 12.47
C ALA A 220 -22.28 -14.39 13.70
N GLY A 221 -22.02 -13.91 14.92
CA GLY A 221 -22.52 -14.52 16.15
C GLY A 221 -24.05 -14.49 16.30
N CYS A 222 -24.71 -13.45 15.78
CA CYS A 222 -26.16 -13.32 15.88
C CYS A 222 -26.92 -14.44 15.13
N VAL A 223 -26.46 -14.87 13.96
CA VAL A 223 -27.14 -15.88 13.13
C VAL A 223 -27.32 -17.23 13.84
N PRO A 224 -26.27 -17.92 14.34
CA PRO A 224 -26.43 -19.16 15.09
C PRO A 224 -27.13 -18.95 16.42
N ALA A 225 -26.96 -17.78 17.07
CA ALA A 225 -27.62 -17.45 18.33
C ALA A 225 -29.15 -17.38 18.17
N ILE A 226 -29.64 -16.76 17.09
CA ILE A 226 -31.08 -16.72 16.75
C ILE A 226 -31.59 -18.12 16.36
N LYS A 227 -30.78 -18.96 15.73
CA LYS A 227 -31.20 -20.34 15.41
C LYS A 227 -31.27 -21.23 16.66
N ALA A 228 -30.43 -21.00 17.65
CA ALA A 228 -30.55 -21.65 18.97
C ALA A 228 -31.81 -21.20 19.74
N TYR A 229 -32.32 -19.99 19.46
CA TYR A 229 -33.57 -19.50 20.04
C TYR A 229 -34.79 -20.36 19.66
N SER A 230 -34.78 -21.01 18.49
CA SER A 230 -35.91 -21.82 17.99
C SER A 230 -35.87 -23.30 18.40
N THR A 231 -34.83 -23.77 19.10
CA THR A 231 -34.77 -25.17 19.51
C THR A 231 -35.57 -25.44 20.79
N ASP A 232 -36.53 -26.37 20.69
CA ASP A 232 -37.40 -26.78 21.79
C ASP A 232 -36.63 -27.59 22.84
N VAL A 233 -36.72 -27.15 24.10
CA VAL A 233 -36.00 -27.75 25.22
C VAL A 233 -36.54 -29.14 25.54
N GLY A 234 -37.85 -29.36 25.36
CA GLY A 234 -38.49 -30.65 25.64
C GLY A 234 -38.01 -31.75 24.69
N ARG A 235 -37.87 -31.40 23.41
CA ARG A 235 -37.45 -32.35 22.36
C ARG A 235 -35.98 -32.74 22.46
N VAL A 236 -35.11 -31.81 22.87
CA VAL A 236 -33.67 -32.07 23.05
C VAL A 236 -33.41 -33.02 24.21
N LEU A 237 -34.17 -32.89 25.31
CA LEU A 237 -34.02 -33.75 26.47
C LEU A 237 -34.64 -35.14 26.26
N SER A 238 -35.67 -35.26 25.43
CA SER A 238 -36.27 -36.56 25.08
C SER A 238 -35.45 -37.37 24.07
N GLU A 239 -34.79 -36.71 23.10
CA GLU A 239 -33.92 -37.39 22.11
C GLU A 239 -32.64 -37.99 22.74
N SER A 240 -32.23 -37.57 23.95
CA SER A 240 -31.05 -38.13 24.64
C SER A 240 -31.38 -39.16 25.72
N ALA A 241 -32.67 -39.35 26.04
CA ALA A 241 -33.14 -40.33 27.02
C ALA A 241 -33.53 -41.67 26.36
N ALA A 242 -33.54 -41.72 25.03
CA ALA A 242 -33.67 -42.91 24.20
C ALA A 242 -32.29 -43.31 23.66
#